data_AF-A0A537I1C3-F1
#
_entry.id   AF-A0A537I1C3-F1
#
_cell.length_a   1.000
_cell.length_b   1.000
_cell.length_c   1.000
_cell.angle_alpha   90.00
_cell.angle_beta   90.00
_cell.angle_gamma   90.00
#
_symmetry.space_group_name_H-M   'P 1'
#
loop_
_entity.id
_entity.type
_entity.pdbx_description
1 polymer ?
#
loop_
_entity_poly.entity_id
_entity_poly.type
_entity_poly.pdbx_seq_one_letter_code
_entity_poly.pdbx_strand_id
1 'polypeptide(L)'
;MKQVFILSLLAVVIYSCSNSDKQPASRFPDYPVSVATVKEAVKGKSFSVVEVATISPFAMDKENPYEWMDGKKDSSAHTMEFRNDRLQTKMKFLNDSIVSLTDDYKTTDVAYRFDTTPGPPKKGNMALLLSIPNSNMLMPGTTTPMLMTYTYYVHGADDKRLFLQTPRTFNNQKVMILLKAD
;
A
#
# COMPACT_ATOMS: atom_id res chain seq x y z
N MET A 1 62.76 -14.42 -33.48
CA MET A 1 62.66 -13.37 -32.45
C MET A 1 62.00 -12.14 -33.04
N LYS A 2 60.81 -11.78 -32.55
CA LYS A 2 60.28 -10.40 -32.41
C LYS A 2 58.92 -10.51 -31.71
N GLN A 3 58.91 -10.27 -30.40
CA GLN A 3 57.74 -9.85 -29.65
C GLN A 3 57.41 -8.41 -30.04
N VAL A 4 56.14 -8.07 -30.26
CA VAL A 4 55.62 -6.73 -29.95
C VAL A 4 54.20 -6.84 -29.38
N PHE A 5 54.02 -6.03 -28.35
CA PHE A 5 52.94 -5.82 -27.41
C PHE A 5 51.51 -5.61 -27.94
N ILE A 6 50.60 -6.12 -27.11
CA ILE A 6 49.21 -5.75 -26.85
C ILE A 6 48.94 -4.24 -26.96
N LEU A 7 47.85 -3.84 -27.62
CA LEU A 7 47.04 -2.71 -27.16
C LEU A 7 45.55 -2.95 -27.46
N SER A 8 44.81 -3.19 -26.39
CA SER A 8 43.36 -3.22 -26.29
C SER A 8 42.76 -1.87 -26.66
N LEU A 9 41.67 -1.83 -27.42
CA LEU A 9 40.71 -0.72 -27.32
C LEU A 9 39.26 -1.21 -27.46
N LEU A 10 38.77 -1.65 -26.30
CA LEU A 10 37.45 -1.41 -25.72
C LEU A 10 36.50 -0.50 -26.54
N ALA A 11 35.46 -1.09 -27.13
CA ALA A 11 34.25 -0.38 -27.53
C ALA A 11 33.02 -1.30 -27.42
N VAL A 12 32.79 -1.82 -26.21
CA VAL A 12 31.47 -2.33 -25.84
C VAL A 12 31.04 -1.56 -24.59
N VAL A 13 30.61 -0.30 -24.79
CA VAL A 13 29.76 0.37 -23.82
C VAL A 13 28.35 -0.12 -24.11
N ILE A 14 28.09 -1.29 -23.52
CA ILE A 14 26.80 -1.94 -23.38
C ILE A 14 25.86 -0.97 -22.66
N TYR A 15 24.72 -0.68 -23.29
CA TYR A 15 23.43 -0.47 -22.64
C TYR A 15 23.47 0.24 -21.27
N SER A 16 23.63 1.57 -21.29
CA SER A 16 23.21 2.40 -20.17
C SER A 16 22.22 3.46 -20.64
N CYS A 17 21.05 2.99 -21.08
CA CYS A 17 19.83 3.76 -20.92
C CYS A 17 19.03 3.06 -19.82
N SER A 18 19.25 3.55 -18.60
CA SER A 18 18.36 3.52 -17.44
C SER A 18 17.02 2.82 -17.70
N ASN A 19 17.01 1.50 -17.51
CA ASN A 19 15.76 0.83 -17.15
C ASN A 19 15.45 1.36 -15.75
N SER A 20 14.60 2.38 -15.70
CA SER A 20 13.79 2.67 -14.51
C SER A 20 13.36 1.32 -13.94
N ASP A 21 13.65 1.06 -12.66
CA ASP A 21 13.39 -0.19 -11.94
C ASP A 21 11.88 -0.52 -11.96
N LYS A 22 11.39 -0.94 -13.13
CA LYS A 22 10.02 -1.35 -13.36
C LYS A 22 9.86 -2.67 -12.64
N GLN A 23 9.28 -2.60 -11.44
CA GLN A 23 8.98 -3.81 -10.70
C GLN A 23 7.89 -4.60 -11.45
N PRO A 24 8.06 -5.92 -11.63
CA PRO A 24 7.17 -6.73 -12.46
C PRO A 24 5.75 -6.78 -11.88
N ALA A 25 4.74 -6.74 -12.76
CA ALA A 25 3.32 -6.77 -12.38
C ALA A 25 2.92 -7.98 -11.51
N SER A 26 3.66 -9.09 -11.59
CA SER A 26 3.48 -10.28 -10.73
C SER A 26 3.68 -10.02 -9.23
N ARG A 27 4.25 -8.86 -8.87
CA ARG A 27 4.43 -8.42 -7.48
C ARG A 27 3.11 -8.09 -6.79
N PHE A 28 2.08 -7.69 -7.53
CA PHE A 28 0.82 -7.24 -6.94
C PHE A 28 -0.22 -8.37 -6.93
N PRO A 29 -1.04 -8.47 -5.87
CA PRO A 29 -2.22 -9.32 -5.93
C PRO A 29 -3.18 -8.79 -7.00
N ASP A 30 -3.91 -9.68 -7.67
CA ASP A 30 -4.91 -9.30 -8.66
C ASP A 30 -6.03 -8.48 -8.01
N TYR A 31 -6.68 -7.64 -8.81
CA TYR A 31 -7.90 -6.96 -8.40
C TYR A 31 -8.93 -8.00 -7.98
N PRO A 32 -9.53 -7.88 -6.79
CA PRO A 32 -10.55 -8.82 -6.37
C PRO A 32 -11.77 -8.71 -7.30
N VAL A 33 -12.44 -9.84 -7.52
CA VAL A 33 -13.65 -9.92 -8.35
C VAL A 33 -14.94 -9.71 -7.56
N SER A 34 -14.91 -9.93 -6.25
CA SER A 34 -16.05 -9.70 -5.36
C SER A 34 -15.64 -9.41 -3.90
N VAL A 35 -16.55 -8.81 -3.13
CA VAL A 35 -16.40 -8.62 -1.68
C VAL A 35 -16.17 -9.95 -0.94
N ALA A 36 -16.86 -11.02 -1.36
CA ALA A 36 -16.67 -12.35 -0.78
C ALA A 36 -15.23 -12.86 -0.97
N THR A 37 -14.65 -12.62 -2.14
CA THR A 37 -13.25 -13.01 -2.43
C THR A 37 -12.28 -12.31 -1.49
N VAL A 38 -12.46 -11.00 -1.24
CA VAL A 38 -11.60 -10.26 -0.31
C VAL A 38 -11.80 -10.76 1.13
N LYS A 39 -13.05 -11.00 1.54
CA LYS A 39 -13.35 -11.53 2.88
C LYS A 39 -12.66 -12.86 3.12
N GLU A 40 -12.76 -13.81 2.19
CA GLU A 40 -12.06 -15.09 2.29
C GLU A 40 -10.55 -14.90 2.32
N ALA A 41 -9.99 -14.03 1.48
CA ALA A 41 -8.56 -13.76 1.44
C ALA A 41 -8.01 -13.23 2.77
N VAL A 42 -8.79 -12.47 3.55
CA VAL A 42 -8.32 -11.86 4.81
C VAL A 42 -8.75 -12.59 6.08
N LYS A 43 -9.69 -13.53 6.00
CA LYS A 43 -10.35 -14.14 7.15
C LYS A 43 -9.36 -14.77 8.14
N GLY A 44 -9.37 -14.29 9.38
CA GLY A 44 -8.53 -14.82 10.46
C GLY A 44 -7.04 -14.53 10.32
N LYS A 45 -6.62 -13.72 9.34
CA LYS A 45 -5.21 -13.45 9.05
C LYS A 45 -4.75 -12.13 9.66
N SER A 46 -3.45 -12.08 9.94
CA SER A 46 -2.73 -10.86 10.28
C SER A 46 -1.94 -10.39 9.07
N PHE A 47 -1.97 -9.10 8.80
CA PHE A 47 -1.23 -8.47 7.73
C PHE A 47 -0.38 -7.32 8.27
N SER A 48 0.87 -7.25 7.84
CA SER A 48 1.79 -6.15 8.15
C SER A 48 2.12 -5.37 6.88
N VAL A 49 2.19 -4.03 6.96
CA VAL A 49 2.67 -3.22 5.84
C VAL A 49 4.15 -3.54 5.59
N VAL A 50 4.48 -3.93 4.36
CA VAL A 50 5.85 -4.22 3.93
C VAL A 50 6.40 -3.16 3.00
N GLU A 51 5.53 -2.45 2.28
CA GLU A 51 5.91 -1.39 1.36
C GLU A 51 4.90 -0.26 1.30
N VAL A 52 5.40 0.92 0.97
CA VAL A 52 4.65 2.17 0.88
C VAL A 52 5.00 2.84 -0.44
N ALA A 53 4.01 3.38 -1.13
CA ALA A 53 4.20 4.14 -2.36
C ALA A 53 3.25 5.34 -2.43
N THR A 54 3.52 6.27 -3.32
CA THR A 54 2.55 7.25 -3.80
C THR A 54 2.10 6.92 -5.22
N ILE A 55 0.92 7.39 -5.63
CA ILE A 55 0.50 7.37 -7.03
C ILE A 55 1.08 8.60 -7.72
N SER A 56 1.95 8.37 -8.70
CA SER A 56 2.52 9.45 -9.51
C SER A 56 1.46 10.05 -10.42
N PRO A 57 1.25 11.38 -10.41
CA PRO A 57 0.40 12.04 -11.38
C PRO A 57 1.00 12.04 -12.80
N PHE A 58 2.30 11.75 -12.92
CA PHE A 58 3.05 11.74 -14.18
C PHE A 58 3.52 10.34 -14.58
N ALA A 59 2.89 9.30 -14.05
CA ALA A 59 3.21 7.92 -14.40
C ALA A 59 3.17 7.71 -15.91
N MET A 60 4.32 7.41 -16.51
CA MET A 60 4.40 7.03 -17.93
C MET A 60 3.78 5.66 -18.17
N ASP A 61 3.78 4.80 -17.15
CA ASP A 61 3.20 3.47 -17.17
C ASP A 61 1.88 3.46 -16.39
N LYS A 62 0.77 3.30 -17.11
CA LYS A 62 -0.56 3.25 -16.49
C LYS A 62 -0.81 1.96 -15.71
N GLU A 63 -0.01 0.92 -15.95
CA GLU A 63 -0.14 -0.37 -15.25
C GLU A 63 0.66 -0.39 -13.95
N ASN A 64 1.68 0.45 -13.83
CA ASN A 64 2.46 0.63 -12.61
C ASN A 64 2.71 2.12 -12.31
N PRO A 65 1.68 2.86 -11.86
CA PRO A 65 1.78 4.28 -11.58
C PRO A 65 2.40 4.59 -10.21
N TYR A 66 3.04 3.61 -9.55
CA TYR A 66 3.45 3.71 -8.16
C TYR A 66 4.90 4.16 -8.01
N GLU A 67 5.10 5.26 -7.27
CA GLU A 67 6.40 5.74 -6.81
C GLU A 67 6.67 5.13 -5.42
N TRP A 68 7.45 4.05 -5.39
CA TRP A 68 7.77 3.33 -4.15
C TRP A 68 8.74 4.12 -3.29
N MET A 69 8.41 4.23 -1.99
CA MET A 69 9.30 4.84 -1.01
C MET A 69 10.36 3.81 -0.60
N ASP A 70 11.58 3.97 -1.11
CA ASP A 70 12.72 3.11 -0.82
C ASP A 70 13.63 3.83 0.17
N GLY A 71 13.75 3.28 1.39
CA GLY A 71 14.61 3.83 2.43
C GLY A 71 16.10 3.90 2.08
N LYS A 72 16.54 3.28 0.97
CA LYS A 72 17.92 3.41 0.45
C LYS A 72 18.08 4.51 -0.60
N LYS A 73 17.01 4.88 -1.30
CA LYS A 73 17.04 5.86 -2.40
C LYS A 73 16.45 7.21 -2.00
N ASP A 74 15.50 7.22 -1.07
CA ASP A 74 14.89 8.45 -0.55
C ASP A 74 15.81 9.10 0.48
N SER A 75 16.34 10.28 0.14
CA SER A 75 17.25 11.05 1.01
C SER A 75 16.52 12.05 1.92
N SER A 76 15.22 12.25 1.71
CA SER A 76 14.40 13.18 2.47
C SER A 76 14.02 12.58 3.83
N ALA A 77 14.41 13.24 4.92
CA ALA A 77 14.07 12.82 6.28
C ALA A 77 12.54 12.69 6.47
N HIS A 78 11.78 13.61 5.88
CA HIS A 78 10.32 13.59 5.94
C HIS A 78 9.70 12.36 5.24
N THR A 79 10.25 11.97 4.08
CA THR A 79 9.79 10.76 3.35
C THR A 79 10.12 9.50 4.15
N MET A 80 11.33 9.41 4.70
CA MET A 80 11.73 8.27 5.51
C MET A 80 10.90 8.14 6.79
N GLU A 81 10.62 9.24 7.47
CA GLU A 81 9.76 9.27 8.67
C GLU A 81 8.36 8.77 8.34
N PHE A 82 7.72 9.34 7.31
CA PHE A 82 6.40 8.91 6.86
C PHE A 82 6.37 7.42 6.49
N ARG A 83 7.37 6.95 5.73
CA ARG A 83 7.49 5.53 5.36
C ARG A 83 7.60 4.64 6.59
N ASN A 84 8.50 4.97 7.52
CA ASN A 84 8.78 4.14 8.70
C ASN A 84 7.58 4.07 9.64
N ASP A 85 6.85 5.17 9.76
CA ASP A 85 5.59 5.27 10.46
C ASP A 85 4.53 4.33 9.85
N ARG A 86 4.32 4.40 8.52
CA ARG A 86 3.38 3.50 7.82
C ARG A 86 3.77 2.02 7.88
N LEU A 87 5.06 1.69 7.97
CA LEU A 87 5.53 0.30 8.15
C LEU A 87 5.17 -0.29 9.53
N GLN A 88 4.82 0.54 10.51
CA GLN A 88 4.31 0.04 11.80
C GLN A 88 2.85 -0.41 11.71
N THR A 89 2.16 -0.09 10.62
CA THR A 89 0.74 -0.42 10.48
C THR A 89 0.54 -1.93 10.32
N LYS A 90 -0.37 -2.49 11.13
CA LYS A 90 -0.79 -3.90 11.07
C LYS A 90 -2.30 -4.02 11.13
N MET A 91 -2.84 -5.03 10.46
CA MET A 91 -4.27 -5.34 10.44
C MET A 91 -4.46 -6.82 10.75
N LYS A 92 -5.13 -7.13 11.87
CA LYS A 92 -5.49 -8.50 12.23
C LYS A 92 -6.99 -8.67 12.19
N PHE A 93 -7.48 -9.43 11.22
CA PHE A 93 -8.91 -9.70 11.04
C PHE A 93 -9.34 -10.77 12.04
N LEU A 94 -9.94 -10.33 13.16
CA LEU A 94 -10.29 -11.22 14.28
C LEU A 94 -11.52 -12.08 13.98
N ASN A 95 -12.49 -11.50 13.28
CA ASN A 95 -13.73 -12.14 12.83
C ASN A 95 -14.31 -11.34 11.65
N ASP A 96 -15.56 -11.63 11.25
CA ASP A 96 -16.19 -11.05 10.05
C ASP A 96 -16.57 -9.55 10.17
N SER A 97 -16.42 -8.94 11.36
CA SER A 97 -16.79 -7.54 11.62
C SER A 97 -15.78 -6.73 12.43
N ILE A 98 -14.76 -7.37 13.02
CA ILE A 98 -13.74 -6.70 13.84
C ILE A 98 -12.35 -6.96 13.28
N VAL A 99 -11.59 -5.88 13.15
CA VAL A 99 -10.16 -5.89 12.84
C VAL A 99 -9.41 -5.18 13.96
N SER A 100 -8.32 -5.79 14.43
CA SER A 100 -7.37 -5.13 15.31
C SER A 100 -6.40 -4.34 14.44
N LEU A 101 -6.48 -3.02 14.50
CA LEU A 101 -5.63 -2.10 13.76
C LEU A 101 -4.53 -1.59 14.68
N THR A 102 -3.27 -1.84 14.31
CA THR A 102 -2.13 -1.13 14.88
C THR A 102 -1.80 0.03 13.94
N ASP A 103 -1.91 1.28 14.41
CA ASP A 103 -1.46 2.50 13.73
C ASP A 103 -0.78 3.41 14.78
N ASP A 104 0.32 4.07 14.43
CA ASP A 104 1.09 4.95 15.33
C ASP A 104 1.38 4.29 16.71
N TYR A 105 1.79 3.02 16.70
CA TYR A 105 2.07 2.17 17.89
C TYR A 105 0.88 1.89 18.83
N LYS A 106 -0.34 2.30 18.46
CA LYS A 106 -1.55 2.00 19.22
C LYS A 106 -2.34 0.91 18.52
N THR A 107 -2.72 -0.11 19.28
CA THR A 107 -3.60 -1.18 18.79
C THR A 107 -5.01 -0.92 19.26
N THR A 108 -5.96 -0.89 18.34
CA THR A 108 -7.38 -0.67 18.62
C THR A 108 -8.22 -1.65 17.82
N ASP A 109 -9.19 -2.28 18.46
CA ASP A 109 -10.19 -3.10 17.79
C ASP A 109 -11.26 -2.18 17.20
N VAL A 110 -11.42 -2.24 15.88
CA VAL A 110 -12.32 -1.36 15.14
C VAL A 110 -13.27 -2.20 14.30
N ALA A 111 -14.50 -1.70 14.15
CA ALA A 111 -15.46 -2.32 13.27
C ALA A 111 -15.02 -2.12 11.82
N TYR A 112 -15.08 -3.19 11.02
CA TYR A 112 -14.82 -3.10 9.59
C TYR A 112 -15.93 -3.71 8.76
N ARG A 113 -16.00 -3.26 7.51
CA ARG A 113 -16.74 -3.95 6.45
C ARG A 113 -16.08 -3.73 5.10
N PHE A 114 -16.28 -4.68 4.21
CA PHE A 114 -15.99 -4.49 2.79
C PHE A 114 -17.28 -4.10 2.07
N ASP A 115 -17.17 -3.10 1.20
CA ASP A 115 -18.29 -2.60 0.40
C ASP A 115 -17.85 -2.41 -1.06
N THR A 116 -18.82 -2.39 -1.96
CA THR A 116 -18.61 -1.96 -3.33
C THR A 116 -18.89 -0.47 -3.43
N THR A 117 -17.87 0.34 -3.73
CA THR A 117 -18.07 1.77 -3.94
C THR A 117 -18.66 2.05 -5.32
N PRO A 118 -19.67 2.93 -5.46
CA PRO A 118 -20.20 3.30 -6.75
C PRO A 118 -19.14 4.02 -7.59
N GLY A 119 -18.85 3.46 -8.77
CA GLY A 119 -17.89 3.97 -9.75
C GLY A 119 -17.94 3.12 -11.03
N PRO A 120 -17.48 3.62 -12.19
CA PRO A 120 -17.50 2.85 -13.43
C PRO A 120 -16.78 1.50 -13.26
N PRO A 121 -17.23 0.42 -13.91
CA PRO A 121 -16.88 -0.97 -13.61
C PRO A 121 -15.46 -1.40 -14.01
N LYS A 122 -14.49 -0.49 -14.09
CA LYS A 122 -13.15 -0.78 -14.61
C LYS A 122 -12.11 -0.71 -13.49
N LYS A 123 -11.91 -1.86 -12.84
CA LYS A 123 -10.86 -2.20 -11.85
C LYS A 123 -10.99 -1.50 -10.48
N GLY A 124 -11.24 -2.28 -9.42
CA GLY A 124 -10.99 -1.81 -8.04
C GLY A 124 -12.12 -1.09 -7.30
N ASN A 125 -13.39 -1.39 -7.59
CA ASN A 125 -14.54 -0.78 -6.90
C ASN A 125 -14.82 -1.36 -5.50
N MET A 126 -13.80 -1.82 -4.79
CA MET A 126 -13.94 -2.37 -3.44
C MET A 126 -13.27 -1.46 -2.43
N ALA A 127 -13.93 -1.27 -1.29
CA ALA A 127 -13.39 -0.53 -0.19
C ALA A 127 -13.46 -1.34 1.11
N LEU A 128 -12.38 -1.27 1.89
CA LEU A 128 -12.36 -1.58 3.31
C LEU A 128 -12.72 -0.30 4.07
N LEU A 129 -13.82 -0.35 4.81
CA LEU A 129 -14.31 0.73 5.65
C LEU A 129 -13.96 0.40 7.11
N LEU A 130 -13.19 1.25 7.78
CA LEU A 130 -12.81 1.11 9.18
C LEU A 130 -13.49 2.18 10.01
N SER A 131 -14.32 1.81 10.98
CA SER A 131 -15.01 2.74 11.87
C SER A 131 -14.27 2.86 13.20
N ILE A 132 -13.62 3.99 13.40
CA ILE A 132 -12.76 4.27 14.55
C ILE A 132 -13.42 5.32 15.45
N PRO A 133 -13.50 5.10 16.77
CA PRO A 133 -13.95 6.13 17.71
C PRO A 133 -13.00 7.34 17.72
N ASN A 134 -13.52 8.54 17.46
CA ASN A 134 -12.76 9.77 17.58
C ASN A 134 -12.99 10.39 18.97
N SER A 135 -12.02 10.23 19.87
CA SER A 135 -12.06 10.76 21.23
C SER A 135 -12.12 12.29 21.30
N ASN A 136 -11.75 13.00 20.22
CA ASN A 136 -11.77 14.45 20.15
C ASN A 136 -13.12 15.02 19.69
N MET A 137 -14.02 14.16 19.21
CA MET A 137 -15.35 14.55 18.76
C MET A 137 -16.39 13.75 19.54
N LEU A 138 -17.11 14.41 20.44
CA LEU A 138 -18.19 13.78 21.20
C LEU A 138 -19.53 14.01 20.50
N MET A 139 -20.42 13.02 20.56
CA MET A 139 -21.80 13.22 20.10
C MET A 139 -22.47 14.31 20.96
N PRO A 140 -23.15 15.30 20.35
CA PRO A 140 -23.77 16.40 21.09
C PRO A 140 -24.65 15.91 22.24
N GLY A 141 -24.42 16.44 23.44
CA GLY A 141 -25.17 16.06 24.64
C GLY A 141 -24.77 14.72 25.28
N THR A 142 -23.68 14.09 24.84
CA THR A 142 -23.18 12.83 25.41
C THR A 142 -21.67 12.86 25.65
N THR A 143 -21.17 11.90 26.43
CA THR A 143 -19.72 11.61 26.56
C THR A 143 -19.24 10.55 25.56
N THR A 144 -20.09 10.15 24.60
CA THR A 144 -19.77 9.08 23.65
C THR A 144 -18.95 9.63 22.48
N PRO A 145 -17.77 9.06 22.20
CA PRO A 145 -16.99 9.43 21.01
C PRO A 145 -17.78 9.18 19.72
N MET A 146 -17.74 10.13 18.79
CA MET A 146 -18.28 9.95 17.45
C MET A 146 -17.45 8.92 16.69
N LEU A 147 -18.11 8.08 15.91
CA LEU A 147 -17.44 7.15 15.00
C LEU A 147 -17.05 7.88 13.71
N MET A 148 -15.78 7.78 13.33
CA MET A 148 -15.29 8.19 12.02
C MET A 148 -15.01 6.95 11.18
N THR A 149 -15.57 6.92 9.97
CA THR A 149 -15.29 5.84 9.01
C THR A 149 -14.21 6.27 8.03
N TYR A 150 -13.12 5.52 8.00
CA TYR A 150 -12.02 5.68 7.06
C TYR A 150 -12.15 4.68 5.91
N THR A 151 -11.98 5.16 4.68
CA THR A 151 -12.11 4.37 3.46
C THR A 151 -10.74 4.02 2.88
N TYR A 152 -10.46 2.74 2.78
CA TYR A 152 -9.30 2.19 2.09
C TYR A 152 -9.76 1.49 0.82
N TYR A 153 -9.28 1.90 -0.35
CA TYR A 153 -9.65 1.24 -1.61
C TYR A 153 -8.79 0.00 -1.83
N VAL A 154 -9.42 -1.13 -2.15
CA VAL A 154 -8.75 -2.41 -2.37
C VAL A 154 -8.35 -2.50 -3.85
N HIS A 155 -7.04 -2.38 -4.11
CA HIS A 155 -6.45 -2.52 -5.44
C HIS A 155 -6.04 -3.96 -5.75
N GLY A 156 -5.89 -4.81 -4.75
CA GLY A 156 -5.66 -6.23 -4.95
C GLY A 156 -5.73 -7.00 -3.64
N ALA A 157 -6.16 -8.26 -3.72
CA ALA A 157 -6.22 -9.15 -2.56
C ALA A 157 -5.99 -10.61 -2.99
N ASP A 158 -5.06 -11.27 -2.31
CA ASP A 158 -4.87 -12.72 -2.36
C ASP A 158 -4.58 -13.28 -0.96
N ASP A 159 -4.34 -14.58 -0.85
CA ASP A 159 -4.12 -15.23 0.45
C ASP A 159 -2.91 -14.73 1.23
N LYS A 160 -1.96 -14.07 0.57
CA LYS A 160 -0.66 -13.65 1.11
C LYS A 160 -0.50 -12.14 1.13
N ARG A 161 -1.29 -11.40 0.35
CA ARG A 161 -1.07 -9.98 0.09
C ARG A 161 -2.39 -9.23 0.03
N LEU A 162 -2.36 -8.02 0.58
CA LEU A 162 -3.44 -7.05 0.47
C LEU A 162 -2.84 -5.73 -0.01
N PHE A 163 -3.38 -5.16 -1.07
CA PHE A 163 -2.89 -3.91 -1.65
C PHE A 163 -3.96 -2.83 -1.56
N LEU A 164 -3.69 -1.80 -0.75
CA LEU A 164 -4.67 -0.80 -0.37
C LEU A 164 -4.21 0.60 -0.76
N GLN A 165 -5.14 1.42 -1.22
CA GLN A 165 -5.03 2.88 -1.22
C GLN A 165 -5.56 3.42 0.11
N THR A 166 -4.74 4.16 0.83
CA THR A 166 -5.12 4.73 2.12
C THR A 166 -5.97 6.01 1.94
N PRO A 167 -6.72 6.45 2.97
CA PRO A 167 -7.38 7.75 2.96
C PRO A 167 -6.38 8.92 3.12
N ARG A 168 -5.14 8.66 3.55
CA ARG A 168 -4.11 9.68 3.74
C ARG A 168 -3.47 10.07 2.40
N THR A 169 -2.91 11.26 2.38
CA THR A 169 -2.11 11.78 1.26
C THR A 169 -0.73 12.17 1.75
N PHE A 170 0.27 12.05 0.90
CA PHE A 170 1.64 12.51 1.15
C PHE A 170 2.06 13.40 -0.02
N ASN A 171 2.49 14.64 0.25
CA ASN A 171 2.81 15.64 -0.79
C ASN A 171 1.72 15.76 -1.88
N ASN A 172 0.45 15.81 -1.46
CA ASN A 172 -0.75 15.84 -2.32
C ASN A 172 -0.95 14.61 -3.24
N GLN A 173 -0.15 13.56 -3.08
CA GLN A 173 -0.33 12.29 -3.79
C GLN A 173 -1.08 11.28 -2.93
N LYS A 174 -1.83 10.38 -3.58
CA LYS A 174 -2.51 9.26 -2.91
C LYS A 174 -1.46 8.25 -2.46
N VAL A 175 -1.63 7.72 -1.25
CA VAL A 175 -0.70 6.76 -0.66
C VAL A 175 -1.24 5.34 -0.83
N MET A 176 -0.37 4.45 -1.30
CA MET A 176 -0.58 3.03 -1.45
C MET A 176 0.24 2.27 -0.40
N ILE A 177 -0.31 1.20 0.14
CA ILE A 177 0.38 0.28 1.04
C ILE A 177 0.22 -1.15 0.53
N LEU A 178 1.31 -1.89 0.48
CA LEU A 178 1.29 -3.33 0.28
C LEU A 178 1.46 -3.99 1.64
N LEU A 179 0.49 -4.80 2.02
CA LEU A 179 0.53 -5.62 3.21
C LEU A 179 0.79 -7.07 2.84
N LYS A 180 1.51 -7.78 3.71
CA LYS A 180 1.78 -9.21 3.58
C LYS A 180 1.22 -9.94 4.80
N ALA A 181 0.62 -11.11 4.57
CA ALA A 181 0.18 -11.98 5.64
C ALA A 181 1.41 -12.45 6.45
N ASP A 182 1.29 -12.39 7.77
CA ASP A 182 2.30 -12.88 8.73
C ASP A 182 2.33 -14.42 8.77
#